data_AF-A0A935AIB3-F1
#
_entry.id   AF-A0A935AIB3-F1
#
_cell.length_a   1.000
_cell.length_b   1.000
_cell.length_c   1.000
_cell.angle_alpha   90.00
_cell.angle_beta   90.00
_cell.angle_gamma   90.00
#
_symmetry.space_group_name_H-M   'P 1'
#
loop_
_entity.id
_entity.type
_entity.pdbx_description
1 polymer ?
#
loop_
_entity_poly.entity_id
_entity_poly.type
_entity_poly.pdbx_seq_one_letter_code
_entity_poly.pdbx_strand_id
1 'polypeptide(L)' 'MIEYFYDWEGDVVFKSDSENRKYFAKLKGRQEIEVKFEHPGFQRAFMVGDKISKEEYDNF' A
#
# COMPACT_ATOMS: atom_id res chain seq x y z
N MET A 1 -0.28 14.37 0.69
CA MET A 1 0.08 13.58 1.87
C MET A 1 0.26 12.14 1.44
N ILE A 2 1.41 11.55 1.74
CA ILE A 2 1.69 10.15 1.41
C ILE A 2 1.36 9.29 2.64
N GLU A 3 0.63 8.20 2.42
CA GLU A 3 0.23 7.25 3.46
C GLU A 3 0.61 5.83 3.05
N TYR A 4 0.85 4.98 4.04
CA TYR A 4 1.28 3.59 3.84
C TYR A 4 0.38 2.66 4.65
N PHE A 5 0.03 1.52 4.05
CA PHE A 5 -0.90 0.56 4.64
C PHE A 5 -0.36 -0.85 4.48
N TYR A 6 -0.57 -1.69 5.49
CA TYR A 6 -0.32 -3.14 5.43
C TYR A 6 -1.65 -3.90 5.37
N ASP A 7 -1.77 -4.79 4.39
CA ASP A 7 -2.87 -5.75 4.25
C ASP A 7 -2.40 -7.12 4.70
N TRP A 8 -2.75 -7.51 5.93
CA TRP A 8 -2.36 -8.81 6.51
C TRP A 8 -2.97 -10.01 5.78
N GLU A 9 -4.10 -9.85 5.08
CA GLU A 9 -4.70 -10.94 4.31
C GLU A 9 -3.91 -11.26 3.05
N GLY A 10 -3.38 -10.22 2.40
CA GLY A 10 -2.61 -10.33 1.16
C GLY A 10 -1.11 -10.42 1.35
N ASP A 11 -0.63 -10.24 2.59
CA ASP A 11 0.78 -9.99 2.93
C ASP A 11 1.43 -9.00 1.94
N VAL A 12 0.81 -7.83 1.83
CA VAL A 12 1.17 -6.78 0.86
C VAL A 12 1.10 -5.42 1.52
N VAL A 13 2.02 -4.53 1.17
CA VAL A 13 1.97 -3.13 1.58
C VAL A 13 1.57 -2.23 0.43
N PHE A 14 0.85 -1.16 0.76
CA PHE A 14 0.40 -0.15 -0.18
C PHE A 14 0.94 1.22 0.17
N LYS A 15 1.16 2.03 -0.85
CA LYS A 15 1.50 3.45 -0.75
C LYS A 15 0.44 4.25 -1.48
N SER A 16 -0.12 5.24 -0.80
CA SER A 16 -1.11 6.18 -1.34
C SER A 16 -0.50 7.56 -1.44
N ASP A 17 -0.36 8.08 -2.65
CA ASP A 17 -0.06 9.49 -2.93
C ASP A 17 -1.35 10.18 -3.40
N SER A 18 -2.11 10.66 -2.43
CA SER A 18 -3.42 11.29 -2.66
C SER A 18 -3.31 12.63 -3.39
N GLU A 19 -2.15 13.29 -3.35
CA GLU A 19 -1.92 14.56 -4.07
C GLU A 19 -1.78 14.31 -5.57
N ASN A 20 -1.01 13.28 -5.95
CA ASN A 20 -0.80 12.93 -7.35
C ASN A 20 -1.78 11.88 -7.89
N ARG A 21 -2.71 11.39 -7.04
CA ARG A 21 -3.65 10.30 -7.34
C ARG A 21 -2.95 9.03 -7.82
N LYS A 22 -1.81 8.71 -7.21
CA LYS A 22 -1.01 7.52 -7.52
C LYS A 22 -1.03 6.55 -6.35
N TYR A 23 -1.13 5.27 -6.66
CA TYR A 23 -1.20 4.20 -5.67
C TYR A 23 -0.25 3.10 -6.08
N PHE A 24 0.39 2.48 -5.11
CA PHE A 24 1.36 1.43 -5.37
C PHE A 24 1.16 0.27 -4.41
N ALA A 25 1.47 -0.93 -4.89
CA ALA A 25 1.49 -2.16 -4.12
C ALA A 25 2.90 -2.75 -4.15
N LYS A 26 3.36 -3.26 -3.02
CA LYS A 26 4.65 -3.95 -2.90
C LYS A 26 4.45 -5.24 -2.12
N LEU A 27 4.76 -6.36 -2.77
CA LEU A 27 4.82 -7.66 -2.13
C LEU A 27 6.24 -7.90 -1.60
N LYS A 28 6.36 -8.70 -0.55
CA LYS A 28 7.63 -9.06 0.06
C LYS A 28 8.63 -9.61 -0.97
N GLY A 29 9.81 -8.99 -1.02
CA GLY A 29 10.87 -9.37 -1.97
C GLY A 29 10.58 -9.08 -3.44
N ARG A 30 9.51 -8.34 -3.77
CA ARG A 30 9.17 -7.92 -5.14
C ARG A 30 9.31 -6.40 -5.28
N GLN A 31 9.42 -5.95 -6.53
CA GLN A 31 9.39 -4.52 -6.84
C GLN A 31 7.98 -3.95 -6.62
N GLU A 32 7.95 -2.66 -6.31
CA GLU A 32 6.72 -1.86 -6.25
C GLU A 32 6.07 -1.81 -7.65
N ILE A 33 4.75 -1.97 -7.70
CA ILE A 33 3.95 -1.80 -8.92
C ILE A 33 2.88 -0.72 -8.71
N GLU A 34 2.63 0.08 -9.74
CA GLU A 34 1.52 1.05 -9.71
C GLU A 34 0.18 0.32 -9.86
N VAL A 35 -0.80 0.69 -9.04
CA VAL A 35 -2.15 0.13 -9.03
C VAL A 35 -3.20 1.23 -9.12
N LYS A 36 -4.42 0.85 -9.51
CA LYS A 36 -5.58 1.75 -9.50
C LYS A 36 -6.18 1.83 -8.10
N PHE A 37 -6.88 2.92 -7.81
CA PHE A 37 -7.65 3.09 -6.57
C PHE A 37 -8.69 1.98 -6.34
N GLU A 38 -9.28 1.45 -7.42
CA GLU A 38 -10.25 0.35 -7.40
C GLU A 38 -9.62 -1.02 -7.13
N HIS A 39 -8.30 -1.10 -6.94
CA HIS A 39 -7.63 -2.36 -6.64
C HIS A 39 -8.19 -2.94 -5.32
N PRO A 40 -8.74 -4.17 -5.32
CA PRO A 40 -9.47 -4.70 -4.17
C PRO A 40 -8.59 -4.80 -2.92
N GLY A 41 -7.32 -5.18 -3.07
CA GLY A 41 -6.37 -5.19 -1.97
C GLY A 41 -6.07 -3.79 -1.41
N PHE A 42 -6.08 -2.75 -2.27
CA PHE A 42 -5.83 -1.38 -1.82
C PHE A 42 -7.03 -0.84 -1.03
N GLN A 43 -8.25 -1.03 -1.55
CA GLN A 43 -9.46 -0.60 -0.84
C GLN A 43 -9.59 -1.28 0.52
N ARG A 44 -9.28 -2.57 0.58
CA ARG A 44 -9.24 -3.30 1.84
C ARG A 44 -8.17 -2.73 2.79
N ALA A 45 -6.93 -2.56 2.34
CA ALA A 45 -5.85 -2.01 3.16
C ALA A 45 -6.21 -0.61 3.71
N PHE A 46 -6.89 0.21 2.91
CA PHE A 46 -7.34 1.53 3.32
C PHE A 46 -8.49 1.49 4.35
N MET A 47 -9.42 0.53 4.22
CA MET A 47 -10.59 0.43 5.10
C MET A 47 -10.29 -0.27 6.43
N VAL A 48 -9.48 -1.32 6.40
CA VAL A 48 -9.24 -2.19 7.56
C VAL A 48 -7.78 -2.49 7.82
N GLY A 49 -6.86 -2.18 6.91
CA GLY A 49 -5.44 -2.47 7.10
C GLY A 49 -4.77 -1.58 8.14
N ASP A 50 -3.54 -1.97 8.52
CA ASP A 50 -2.75 -1.21 9.48
C ASP A 50 -2.03 -0.06 8.78
N LYS A 51 -2.14 1.15 9.33
CA LYS A 51 -1.33 2.28 8.86
C LYS A 51 0.10 2.10 9.37
N ILE A 52 1.04 1.99 8.44
CA ILE A 52 2.46 1.76 8.74
C ILE A 52 3.29 3.01 8.46
N SER A 53 4.52 3.02 8.96
CA SER A 53 5.51 4.04 8.63
C SER A 53 6.13 3.79 7.25
N LYS A 54 6.79 4.83 6.71
CA LYS A 54 7.61 4.71 5.51
C LYS A 54 8.75 3.70 5.70
N GLU A 55 9.33 3.63 6.89
CA GLU A 55 10.43 2.70 7.19
C GLU A 55 9.96 1.25 7.12
N GLU A 56 8.78 0.94 7.65
CA GLU A 56 8.17 -0.39 7.53
C GLU A 56 7.85 -0.74 6.07
N TYR A 57 7.33 0.20 5.29
CA TYR A 57 7.06 0.02 3.86
C TYR A 57 8.34 -0.26 3.06
N ASP A 58 9.40 0.52 3.30
CA ASP A 58 10.67 0.39 2.60
C ASP A 58 11.36 -0.95 2.92
N ASN A 59 11.23 -1.44 4.16
CA ASN A 59 11.80 -2.71 4.64
C ASN A 59 10.89 -3.95 4.45
N PHE A 60 9.67 -3.77 3.95
CA PHE A 60 8.74 -4.87 3.64
C PHE A 60 9.26 -5.80 2.55
#